data_AF-A0A7Y4NV98-F1
#
_entry.id   AF-A0A7Y4NV98-F1
#
_cell.length_a   1.000
_cell.length_b   1.000
_cell.length_c   1.000
_cell.angle_alpha   90.00
_cell.angle_beta   90.00
_cell.angle_gamma   90.00
#
_symmetry.space_group_name_H-M   'P 1'
#
loop_
_entity.id
_entity.type
_entity.pdbx_description
1 polymer ?
#
loop_
_entity_poly.entity_id
_entity_poly.type
_entity_poly.pdbx_seq_one_letter_code
_entity_poly.pdbx_strand_id
1 'polypeptide(L)' 'MRLSIIVALMSVGFIAGCGGMEEESQDAEVTGQGFTQCWNQCVATHQGCLQYATTPDMKAFCDKKFNFCVDRCESGTAR' A
#
# COMPACT_ATOMS: atom_id res chain seq x y z
N MET A 1 -43.99 3.32 -33.03
CA MET A 1 -43.96 4.00 -31.71
C MET A 1 -42.57 3.85 -31.13
N ARG A 2 -42.10 4.89 -30.46
CA ARG A 2 -40.68 5.29 -30.39
C ARG A 2 -39.82 4.37 -29.52
N LEU A 3 -38.71 3.93 -30.10
CA LEU A 3 -37.58 3.30 -29.44
C LEU A 3 -36.71 4.35 -28.73
N SER A 4 -36.14 3.90 -27.62
CA SER A 4 -34.81 4.23 -27.11
C SER A 4 -34.62 5.57 -26.40
N ILE A 5 -34.82 5.49 -25.08
CA ILE A 5 -34.00 6.15 -24.08
C ILE A 5 -32.58 5.58 -24.22
N ILE A 6 -31.55 6.42 -24.33
CA ILE A 6 -30.39 6.48 -23.42
C ILE A 6 -29.58 7.72 -23.80
N VAL A 7 -29.51 8.59 -22.80
CA VAL A 7 -28.72 9.81 -22.73
C VAL A 7 -27.24 9.45 -22.89
N ALA A 8 -26.69 9.74 -24.07
CA ALA A 8 -25.27 9.96 -24.23
C ALA A 8 -24.98 11.39 -23.75
N LEU A 9 -24.09 11.55 -22.76
CA LEU A 9 -23.26 12.74 -22.51
C LEU A 9 -22.49 12.55 -21.20
N MET A 10 -21.30 11.96 -21.27
CA MET A 10 -20.12 12.30 -20.46
C MET A 10 -18.92 11.96 -21.36
N SER A 11 -18.48 12.87 -22.21
CA SER A 11 -17.45 13.88 -21.90
C SER A 11 -16.05 13.27 -21.74
N VAL A 12 -15.34 13.27 -22.87
CA VAL A 12 -13.91 13.55 -23.06
C VAL A 12 -12.94 13.01 -22.01
N GLY A 13 -12.19 11.98 -22.42
CA GLY A 13 -10.95 11.55 -21.77
C GLY A 13 -10.04 10.89 -22.78
N PHE A 14 -9.40 11.69 -23.62
CA PHE A 14 -8.35 11.29 -24.56
C PHE A 14 -7.12 10.89 -23.74
N ILE A 15 -6.90 9.59 -23.51
CA ILE A 15 -5.57 9.09 -23.12
C ILE A 15 -5.13 8.10 -24.19
N ALA A 16 -4.07 8.53 -24.89
CA ALA A 16 -3.41 7.80 -25.96
C ALA A 16 -3.02 6.39 -25.49
N GLY A 17 -3.41 5.41 -26.32
CA GLY A 17 -2.80 4.09 -26.28
C GLY A 17 -1.33 4.17 -26.70
N CYS A 18 -0.47 3.53 -25.92
CA CYS A 18 0.84 3.09 -26.37
C CYS A 18 1.12 1.72 -25.74
N GLY A 19 0.80 0.66 -26.49
CA GLY A 19 1.48 -0.64 -26.47
C GLY A 19 1.15 -1.64 -25.34
N GLY A 20 0.85 -2.88 -25.75
CA GLY A 20 0.93 -4.10 -24.94
C GLY A 20 -0.28 -4.33 -24.04
N MET A 21 -1.27 -5.13 -24.42
CA MET A 21 -1.25 -6.60 -24.49
C MET A 21 -0.80 -7.23 -23.16
N GLU A 22 -1.66 -8.14 -22.69
CA GLU A 22 -1.43 -9.15 -21.63
C GLU A 22 -1.84 -8.73 -20.22
N GLU A 23 -3.12 -8.97 -19.96
CA GLU A 23 -3.68 -9.35 -18.66
C GLU A 23 -2.93 -10.61 -18.16
N GLU A 24 -1.74 -10.40 -17.59
CA GLU A 24 -1.01 -11.44 -16.85
C GLU A 24 -1.40 -11.35 -15.38
N SER A 25 -1.91 -12.45 -14.86
CA SER A 25 -2.37 -12.68 -13.49
C SER A 25 -1.34 -12.25 -12.43
N GLN A 26 -1.44 -11.03 -11.93
CA GLN A 26 -0.67 -10.54 -10.78
C GLN A 26 -1.26 -11.02 -9.45
N ASP A 27 -1.36 -12.33 -9.23
CA ASP A 27 -1.78 -12.88 -7.92
C ASP A 27 -0.59 -13.40 -7.09
N ALA A 28 0.62 -13.43 -7.66
CA ALA A 28 1.83 -13.94 -6.98
C ALA A 28 2.86 -12.86 -6.58
N GLU A 29 2.79 -11.65 -7.14
CA GLU A 29 3.75 -10.55 -6.83
C GLU A 29 3.23 -9.60 -5.75
N VAL A 30 1.90 -9.48 -5.62
CA VAL A 30 1.24 -8.56 -4.68
C VAL A 30 1.55 -8.92 -3.22
N THR A 31 1.71 -10.20 -2.90
CA THR A 31 2.03 -10.66 -1.54
C THR A 31 3.45 -10.31 -1.11
N GLY A 32 4.44 -10.39 -2.01
CA GLY A 32 5.84 -10.02 -1.72
C GLY A 32 6.08 -8.51 -1.72
N GLN A 33 5.44 -7.79 -2.64
CA GLN A 33 5.52 -6.32 -2.72
C GLN A 33 4.78 -5.65 -1.56
N GLY A 34 3.62 -6.16 -1.16
CA GLY A 34 2.85 -5.66 -0.03
C GLY A 34 3.60 -5.79 1.30
N PHE A 35 4.26 -6.94 1.53
CA PHE A 35 5.12 -7.13 2.70
C PHE A 35 6.28 -6.13 2.72
N THR A 36 6.96 -5.96 1.58
CA THR A 36 8.11 -5.05 1.46
C THR A 36 7.71 -3.59 1.75
N GLN A 37 6.56 -3.14 1.25
CA GLN A 37 6.06 -1.79 1.53
C GLN A 37 5.68 -1.61 3.01
N CYS A 38 5.01 -2.59 3.60
CA CYS A 38 4.64 -2.56 5.01
C CYS A 38 5.89 -2.53 5.91
N TRP A 39 6.89 -3.36 5.62
CA TRP A 39 8.17 -3.38 6.34
C TRP A 39 8.87 -2.01 6.30
N ASN A 40 8.97 -1.41 5.11
CA ASN A 40 9.61 -0.11 4.95
C ASN A 40 8.91 0.99 5.77
N GLN A 41 7.57 0.94 5.88
CA GLN A 41 6.79 1.85 6.72
C GLN A 41 7.11 1.66 8.22
N CYS A 42 7.25 0.41 8.67
CA CYS A 42 7.65 0.09 10.04
C CYS A 42 9.05 0.62 10.36
N VAL A 43 10.01 0.45 9.44
CA VAL A 43 11.38 0.96 9.59
C VAL A 43 11.38 2.49 9.67
N ALA A 44 10.68 3.19 8.78
CA ALA A 44 10.62 4.65 8.80
C ALA A 44 10.02 5.18 10.12
N THR A 45 8.97 4.52 10.63
CA THR A 45 8.34 4.86 11.91
C THR A 45 9.28 4.60 13.09
N HIS A 46 10.03 3.49 13.06
CA HIS A 46 11.01 3.15 14.09
C HIS A 46 12.16 4.16 14.13
N GLN A 47 12.72 4.52 12.97
CA GLN A 47 13.74 5.56 12.87
C GLN A 47 13.23 6.90 13.38
N GLY A 48 12.02 7.31 12.99
CA GLY A 48 11.39 8.52 13.50
C GLY A 48 11.22 8.49 15.01
N CYS A 49 10.83 7.35 15.59
CA CYS A 49 10.71 7.17 17.03
C CYS A 49 12.08 7.30 17.74
N LEU A 50 13.11 6.66 17.19
CA LEU A 50 14.46 6.67 17.76
C LEU A 50 15.10 8.07 17.77
N GLN A 51 14.75 8.94 16.82
CA GLN A 51 15.21 10.34 16.80
C GLN A 51 14.80 11.11 18.06
N TYR A 52 13.66 10.75 18.67
CA TYR A 52 13.14 11.40 19.88
C TYR A 52 13.39 10.58 21.16
N ALA A 53 13.88 9.34 21.03
CA ALA A 53 14.11 8.44 22.15
C ALA A 53 15.43 8.75 22.87
N THR A 54 15.36 9.60 23.89
CA THR A 54 16.54 10.04 24.66
C THR A 54 16.92 9.07 25.80
N THR A 55 16.04 8.15 26.17
CA THR A 55 16.26 7.19 27.27
C THR A 55 16.19 5.74 26.79
N PRO A 56 16.78 4.79 27.56
CA PRO A 56 16.66 3.36 27.26
C PRO A 56 15.21 2.87 27.19
N ASP A 57 14.35 3.32 28.10
CA ASP A 57 12.91 2.99 28.09
C ASP A 57 12.20 3.48 26.83
N MET A 58 12.51 4.68 26.35
CA MET A 58 11.93 5.20 25.10
C MET A 58 12.40 4.38 23.89
N LYS A 59 13.66 3.93 23.88
CA LYS A 59 14.17 3.05 22.81
C LYS A 59 13.46 1.69 22.82
N ALA A 60 13.32 1.08 24.00
CA ALA A 60 12.58 -0.17 24.16
C ALA A 60 11.10 -0.03 23.73
N PHE A 61 10.48 1.13 23.96
CA PHE A 61 9.15 1.44 23.45
C PHE A 61 9.13 1.51 21.90
N CYS A 62 10.10 2.16 21.28
CA CYS A 62 10.23 2.20 19.82
C CYS A 62 10.40 0.79 19.25
N ASP A 63 11.24 -0.04 19.86
CA ASP A 63 11.47 -1.43 19.45
C ASP A 63 10.19 -2.26 19.57
N LYS A 64 9.44 -2.10 20.66
CA LYS A 64 8.14 -2.77 20.85
C LYS A 64 7.14 -2.37 19.76
N LYS A 65 7.07 -1.09 19.39
CA LYS A 65 6.21 -0.61 18.30
C LYS A 65 6.66 -1.15 16.94
N PHE A 66 7.96 -1.23 16.70
CA PHE A 66 8.51 -1.81 15.48
C PHE A 66 8.13 -3.28 15.34
N ASN A 67 8.36 -4.08 16.37
CA ASN A 67 8.01 -5.50 16.38
C ASN A 67 6.51 -5.72 16.16
N PHE A 68 5.66 -4.92 16.82
CA PHE A 68 4.21 -4.97 16.59
C PHE A 68 3.82 -4.63 15.15
N CYS A 69 4.49 -3.65 14.55
CA CYS A 69 4.24 -3.25 13.16
C CYS A 69 4.62 -4.37 12.19
N VAL A 70 5.80 -4.98 12.38
CA VAL A 70 6.28 -6.10 11.56
C VAL A 70 5.36 -7.32 11.67
N ASP A 71 4.96 -7.71 12.88
CA ASP A 71 4.00 -8.80 13.11
C ASP A 71 2.66 -8.56 12.37
N ARG A 72 2.22 -7.30 12.33
CA ARG A 72 1.03 -6.88 11.56
C ARG A 72 1.24 -6.99 10.05
N CYS A 73 2.45 -6.74 9.56
CA CYS A 73 2.82 -6.95 8.15
C CYS A 73 2.84 -8.43 7.80
N GLU A 74 3.43 -9.28 8.65
CA GLU A 74 3.52 -10.74 8.45
C GLU A 74 2.14 -11.40 8.50
N SER A 75 1.27 -10.96 9.39
CA SER A 75 -0.11 -11.46 9.50
C SER A 75 -1.04 -10.94 8.39
N GLY A 76 -0.58 -10.04 7.51
CA GLY A 76 -1.40 -9.40 6.47
C GLY A 76 -2.55 -8.54 7.02
N THR A 77 -2.50 -8.18 8.31
CA THR A 77 -3.54 -7.39 8.98
C THR A 77 -3.24 -5.89 8.97
N ALA A 78 -2.17 -5.46 8.30
CA ALA A 78 -1.85 -4.07 8.03
C ALA A 78 -2.89 -3.43 7.09
N ARG A 79 -4.07 -3.15 7.65
CA ARG A 79 -5.11 -2.29 7.05
C ARG A 79 -4.80 -0.83 7.30
#